data_AF-A0A835XWV9-F1
#
_entry.id   AF-A0A835XWV9-F1
#
_cell.length_a   1.000
_cell.length_b   1.000
_cell.length_c   1.000
_cell.angle_alpha   90.00
_cell.angle_beta   90.00
_cell.angle_gamma   90.00
#
_symmetry.space_group_name_H-M   'P 1'
#
loop_
_entity.id
_entity.type
_entity.pdbx_description
1 polymer ?
#
loop_
_entity_poly.entity_id
_entity_poly.type
_entity_poly.pdbx_seq_one_letter_code
_entity_poly.pdbx_strand_id
1 'polypeptide(L)'
;MCQGDVALVRKLLEDGLSVAGERYPDDWTPLLCAVEKGHVEVAKVLIEAGADVHAYDGIYEDDDGRDLNTTYTTPLHLAVSTGNAAMVKMLLEAKAVPRVRDRKDQTPIHIAAQKDDVELIRVLAEAGGQAVVNAGDQYGYTPLHHAAMNGHEEAVKALLAAGADRNATSWSNPSDADCFHDGPTPL
;
A
#
# COMPACT_ATOMS: atom_id res chain seq x y z
N MET A 1 15.81 14.62 -6.81
CA MET A 1 14.77 15.00 -5.81
C MET A 1 14.80 14.18 -4.52
N CYS A 2 15.49 13.04 -4.48
CA CYS A 2 15.47 12.12 -3.33
C CYS A 2 16.35 12.53 -2.12
N GLN A 3 16.88 13.77 -2.11
CA GLN A 3 17.74 14.28 -1.03
C GLN A 3 16.97 14.99 0.10
N GLY A 4 15.63 15.08 0.00
CA GLY A 4 14.80 15.66 1.06
C GLY A 4 14.82 17.20 1.13
N ASP A 5 15.48 17.87 0.20
CA ASP A 5 15.56 19.34 0.16
C ASP A 5 14.25 19.95 -0.36
N VAL A 6 13.42 20.41 0.58
CA VAL A 6 12.13 21.05 0.30
C VAL A 6 12.29 22.35 -0.51
N ALA A 7 13.35 23.13 -0.25
CA ALA A 7 13.57 24.40 -0.93
C ALA A 7 13.93 24.16 -2.41
N LEU A 8 14.77 23.17 -2.66
CA LEU A 8 15.10 22.74 -4.02
C LEU A 8 13.86 22.20 -4.74
N VAL A 9 13.04 21.38 -4.08
CA VAL A 9 11.80 20.85 -4.69
C VAL A 9 10.86 22.00 -5.07
N ARG A 10 10.59 22.95 -4.16
CA ARG A 10 9.74 24.12 -4.47
C ARG A 10 10.27 24.93 -5.65
N LYS A 11 11.58 25.18 -5.67
CA LYS A 11 12.20 25.90 -6.78
C LYS A 11 12.06 25.15 -8.11
N LEU A 12 12.24 23.84 -8.12
CA LEU A 12 12.06 23.03 -9.33
C LEU A 12 10.61 23.05 -9.83
N LEU A 13 9.63 23.08 -8.93
CA LEU A 13 8.22 23.22 -9.28
C LEU A 13 7.93 24.60 -9.89
N GLU A 14 8.50 25.67 -9.33
CA GLU A 14 8.41 27.03 -9.87
C GLU A 14 9.08 27.14 -11.25
N ASP A 15 10.19 26.44 -11.46
CA ASP A 15 10.92 26.35 -12.72
C ASP A 15 10.18 25.48 -13.77
N GLY A 16 9.02 24.92 -13.44
CA GLY A 16 8.12 24.21 -14.36
C GLY A 16 8.29 22.69 -14.40
N LEU A 17 8.96 22.08 -13.42
CA LEU A 17 9.06 20.62 -13.32
C LEU A 17 7.67 20.00 -13.15
N SER A 18 7.32 19.06 -14.04
CA SER A 18 6.08 18.30 -13.90
C SER A 18 6.15 17.37 -12.69
N VAL A 19 5.19 17.50 -11.77
CA VAL A 19 4.91 16.49 -10.73
C VAL A 19 4.14 15.29 -11.28
N ALA A 20 3.49 15.49 -12.43
CA ALA A 20 2.68 14.49 -13.08
C ALA A 20 3.58 13.57 -13.88
N GLY A 21 3.91 12.42 -13.29
CA GLY A 21 4.06 11.17 -14.01
C GLY A 21 5.05 11.15 -15.18
N GLU A 22 6.11 11.95 -15.18
CA GLU A 22 7.29 11.60 -15.96
C GLU A 22 7.83 10.32 -15.34
N ARG A 23 7.34 9.20 -15.87
CA ARG A 23 7.89 7.88 -15.68
C ARG A 23 9.36 8.00 -16.04
N TYR A 24 10.20 8.11 -15.02
CA TYR A 24 11.63 7.88 -15.19
C TYR A 24 11.81 6.49 -15.84
N PRO A 25 12.98 6.16 -16.40
CA PRO A 25 13.24 4.84 -16.97
C PRO A 25 12.89 3.67 -16.03
N ASP A 26 12.73 3.94 -14.74
CA ASP A 26 12.37 3.00 -13.67
C ASP A 26 10.91 3.15 -13.17
N ASP A 27 10.04 3.87 -13.90
CA ASP A 27 8.64 4.19 -13.56
C ASP A 27 8.42 4.81 -12.16
N TRP A 28 9.49 5.33 -11.55
CA TRP A 28 9.46 5.79 -10.19
C TRP A 28 9.07 7.27 -10.10
N THR A 29 8.00 7.57 -9.36
CA THR A 29 7.52 8.95 -9.21
C THR A 29 8.28 9.71 -8.13
N PRO A 30 8.36 11.05 -8.24
CA PRO A 30 8.85 11.92 -7.18
C PRO A 30 8.28 11.61 -5.80
N LEU A 31 6.97 11.32 -5.76
CA LEU A 31 6.24 11.02 -4.54
C LEU A 31 6.68 9.69 -3.94
N LEU A 32 6.83 8.64 -4.75
CA LEU A 32 7.33 7.34 -4.28
C LEU A 32 8.72 7.48 -3.64
N CYS A 33 9.63 8.28 -4.21
CA CYS A 33 10.96 8.53 -3.62
C CYS A 33 10.85 9.22 -2.27
N ALA A 34 10.03 10.28 -2.18
CA ALA A 34 9.85 11.03 -0.95
C ALA A 34 9.29 10.13 0.17
N VAL A 35 8.35 9.25 -0.18
CA VAL A 35 7.75 8.30 0.77
C VAL A 35 8.76 7.25 1.22
N GLU A 36 9.48 6.62 0.29
CA GLU A 36 10.48 5.60 0.58
C GLU A 36 11.60 6.11 1.49
N LYS A 37 12.05 7.36 1.28
CA LYS A 37 13.07 8.01 2.13
C LYS A 37 12.49 8.66 3.40
N GLY A 38 11.17 8.61 3.60
CA GLY A 38 10.50 9.17 4.78
C GLY A 38 10.45 10.70 4.83
N HIS A 39 10.61 11.39 3.70
CA HIS A 39 10.59 12.84 3.60
C HIS A 39 9.16 13.39 3.56
N VAL A 40 8.50 13.39 4.73
CA VAL A 40 7.09 13.79 4.92
C VAL A 40 6.78 15.16 4.33
N GLU A 41 7.63 16.16 4.58
CA GLU A 41 7.39 17.53 4.08
C GLU A 41 7.54 17.62 2.56
N VAL A 42 8.48 16.88 1.96
CA VAL A 42 8.62 16.81 0.50
C VAL A 42 7.40 16.14 -0.12
N ALA A 43 6.95 15.02 0.44
CA ALA A 43 5.76 14.32 -0.04
C ALA A 43 4.52 15.23 0.01
N LYS A 44 4.37 16.00 1.10
CA LYS A 44 3.31 17.00 1.24
C LYS A 44 3.31 18.02 0.12
N VAL A 45 4.46 18.65 -0.14
CA VAL A 45 4.61 19.66 -1.21
C VAL A 45 4.29 19.06 -2.58
N LEU A 46 4.72 17.82 -2.84
CA LEU A 46 4.42 17.15 -4.10
C LEU A 46 2.92 16.89 -4.27
N ILE A 47 2.23 16.44 -3.21
CA ILE A 47 0.78 16.22 -3.22
C ILE A 47 0.02 17.55 -3.43
N GLU A 48 0.41 18.62 -2.74
CA GLU A 48 -0.16 19.96 -2.90
C GLU A 48 0.02 20.51 -4.32
N ALA A 49 1.13 20.15 -4.97
CA ALA A 49 1.42 20.50 -6.36
C ALA A 49 0.65 19.63 -7.39
N GLY A 50 -0.08 18.60 -6.93
CA GLY A 50 -0.88 17.73 -7.80
C GLY A 50 -0.24 16.39 -8.16
N ALA A 51 0.74 15.91 -7.38
CA ALA A 51 1.27 14.56 -7.56
C ALA A 51 0.17 13.50 -7.33
N ASP A 52 0.18 12.44 -8.15
CA ASP A 52 -0.76 11.33 -8.03
C ASP A 52 -0.45 10.46 -6.81
N VAL A 53 -1.35 10.48 -5.83
CA VAL A 53 -1.27 9.67 -4.59
C VAL A 53 -1.49 8.17 -4.85
N HIS A 54 -2.04 7.82 -6.02
CA HIS A 54 -2.29 6.44 -6.45
C HIS A 54 -1.26 5.92 -7.44
N ALA A 55 -0.16 6.66 -7.65
CA ALA A 55 0.98 6.15 -8.39
C ALA A 55 1.45 4.80 -7.82
N TYR A 56 2.11 3.99 -8.64
CA TYR A 56 2.69 2.71 -8.22
C TYR A 56 4.08 2.55 -8.83
N ASP A 57 4.92 1.70 -8.25
CA ASP A 57 6.19 1.31 -8.86
C ASP A 57 5.91 0.59 -10.19
N GLY A 58 6.33 1.16 -11.31
CA GLY A 58 5.93 0.59 -12.60
C GLY A 58 6.68 -0.68 -12.96
N ILE A 59 6.23 -1.29 -14.06
CA ILE A 59 6.47 -2.69 -14.38
C ILE A 59 7.92 -2.85 -14.86
N TYR A 60 8.75 -3.53 -14.07
CA TYR A 60 10.06 -3.95 -14.52
C TYR A 60 9.89 -5.24 -15.31
N GLU A 61 9.94 -5.13 -16.63
CA GLU A 61 10.11 -6.29 -17.52
C GLU A 61 11.59 -6.34 -17.92
N ASP A 62 12.17 -7.54 -17.98
CA ASP A 62 13.45 -7.71 -18.66
C ASP A 62 13.30 -7.58 -20.18
N ASP A 63 14.41 -7.61 -20.90
CA ASP A 63 14.41 -7.54 -22.37
C ASP A 63 13.60 -8.69 -23.03
N ASP A 64 13.28 -9.76 -22.29
CA ASP A 64 12.45 -10.87 -22.72
C ASP A 64 10.95 -10.68 -22.39
N GLY A 65 10.57 -9.53 -21.82
CA GLY A 65 9.19 -9.25 -21.38
C GLY A 65 8.81 -10.01 -20.11
N ARG A 66 9.76 -10.57 -19.36
CA ARG A 66 9.50 -11.27 -18.10
C ARG A 66 9.47 -10.26 -16.98
N ASP A 67 8.37 -10.31 -16.24
CA ASP A 67 8.18 -9.53 -15.03
C ASP A 67 9.25 -9.84 -13.98
N LEU A 68 10.10 -8.86 -13.69
CA LEU A 68 11.22 -8.92 -12.74
C LEU A 68 10.77 -8.72 -11.29
N ASN A 69 9.59 -9.25 -10.94
CA ASN A 69 9.01 -9.16 -9.58
C ASN A 69 8.64 -7.72 -9.18
N THR A 70 7.93 -7.00 -10.07
CA THR A 70 7.34 -5.72 -9.69
C THR A 70 6.30 -5.93 -8.57
N THR A 71 6.19 -5.01 -7.63
CA THR A 71 5.33 -5.19 -6.45
C THR A 71 3.97 -4.49 -6.57
N TYR A 72 3.80 -3.57 -7.53
CA TYR A 72 2.61 -2.73 -7.67
C TYR A 72 2.29 -2.00 -6.37
N THR A 73 3.34 -1.44 -5.79
CA THR A 73 3.37 -0.79 -4.50
C THR A 73 3.06 0.69 -4.67
N THR A 74 1.99 1.13 -4.01
CA THR A 74 1.59 2.54 -3.99
C THR A 74 2.33 3.32 -2.90
N PRO A 75 2.29 4.67 -2.91
CA PRO A 75 2.75 5.48 -1.79
C PRO A 75 2.24 4.98 -0.43
N LEU A 76 0.99 4.53 -0.36
CA LEU A 76 0.42 4.05 0.90
C LEU A 76 1.04 2.70 1.34
N HIS A 77 1.28 1.77 0.40
CA HIS A 77 2.00 0.52 0.71
C HIS A 77 3.44 0.82 1.18
N LEU A 78 4.17 1.71 0.51
CA LEU A 78 5.53 2.10 0.92
C LEU A 78 5.55 2.78 2.29
N ALA A 79 4.63 3.69 2.57
CA ALA A 79 4.55 4.38 3.86
C ALA A 79 4.32 3.41 5.01
N VAL A 80 3.51 2.36 4.80
CA VAL A 80 3.30 1.30 5.79
C VAL A 80 4.52 0.36 5.89
N SER A 81 5.10 -0.01 4.76
CA SER A 81 6.32 -0.83 4.72
C SER A 81 7.50 -0.15 5.42
N THR A 82 7.59 1.17 5.38
CA THR A 82 8.60 1.96 6.11
C THR A 82 8.24 2.22 7.58
N GLY A 83 7.00 1.96 8.01
CA GLY A 83 6.55 2.21 9.40
C GLY A 83 6.27 3.69 9.71
N ASN A 84 6.13 4.55 8.69
CA ASN A 84 5.99 5.99 8.89
C ASN A 84 4.52 6.39 9.07
N ALA A 85 4.02 6.32 10.31
CA ALA A 85 2.64 6.66 10.64
C ALA A 85 2.22 8.10 10.25
N ALA A 86 3.15 9.07 10.32
CA ALA A 86 2.87 10.44 9.89
C ALA A 86 2.63 10.52 8.38
N MET A 87 3.45 9.81 7.60
CA MET A 87 3.27 9.69 6.15
C MET A 87 1.96 8.98 5.79
N VAL A 88 1.62 7.90 6.50
CA VAL A 88 0.36 7.17 6.27
C VAL A 88 -0.85 8.08 6.53
N LYS A 89 -0.88 8.81 7.64
CA LYS A 89 -1.97 9.76 7.96
C LYS A 89 -2.09 10.83 6.88
N MET A 90 -0.98 11.42 6.46
CA MET A 90 -0.95 12.41 5.38
C MET A 90 -1.50 11.87 4.05
N LEU A 91 -1.08 10.67 3.64
CA LEU A 91 -1.56 10.06 2.40
C LEU A 91 -3.07 9.79 2.45
N LEU A 92 -3.58 9.33 3.59
CA LEU A 92 -5.02 9.11 3.80
C LEU A 92 -5.82 10.41 3.78
N GLU A 93 -5.30 11.48 4.39
CA GLU A 93 -5.87 12.84 4.31
C GLU A 93 -5.91 13.34 2.85
N ALA A 94 -4.87 13.02 2.07
CA ALA A 94 -4.77 13.25 0.63
C ALA A 94 -5.60 12.28 -0.23
N LYS A 95 -6.55 11.55 0.36
CA LYS A 95 -7.49 10.63 -0.31
C LYS A 95 -6.86 9.37 -0.90
N ALA A 96 -5.69 8.94 -0.40
CA ALA A 96 -5.19 7.59 -0.68
C ALA A 96 -6.25 6.54 -0.31
N VAL A 97 -6.41 5.51 -1.14
CA VAL A 97 -7.41 4.46 -0.93
C VAL A 97 -6.84 3.42 0.05
N PRO A 98 -7.39 3.25 1.26
CA PRO A 98 -6.85 2.33 2.27
C PRO A 98 -7.02 0.84 1.91
N ARG A 99 -7.91 0.53 0.95
CA ARG A 99 -8.12 -0.83 0.42
C ARG A 99 -7.33 -1.15 -0.85
N VAL A 100 -6.39 -0.28 -1.25
CA VAL A 100 -5.59 -0.49 -2.45
C VAL A 100 -4.88 -1.84 -2.35
N ARG A 101 -4.72 -2.53 -3.48
CA ARG A 101 -4.13 -3.87 -3.56
C ARG A 101 -2.81 -3.84 -4.31
N ASP A 102 -1.82 -4.52 -3.77
CA ASP A 102 -0.57 -4.80 -4.46
C ASP A 102 -0.71 -6.04 -5.36
N ARG A 103 0.39 -6.52 -5.94
CA ARG A 103 0.35 -7.71 -6.82
C ARG A 103 -0.05 -9.02 -6.17
N LYS A 104 0.03 -9.12 -4.84
CA LYS A 104 -0.39 -10.29 -4.08
C LYS A 104 -1.82 -10.13 -3.57
N ASP A 105 -2.54 -9.13 -4.06
CA ASP A 105 -3.83 -8.68 -3.55
C ASP A 105 -3.78 -8.23 -2.08
N GLN A 106 -2.59 -7.98 -1.54
CA GLN A 106 -2.42 -7.49 -0.18
C GLN A 106 -2.76 -6.01 -0.12
N THR A 107 -3.52 -5.63 0.91
CA THR A 107 -3.78 -4.24 1.26
C THR A 107 -2.75 -3.72 2.26
N PRO A 108 -2.59 -2.39 2.45
CA PRO A 108 -1.60 -1.85 3.38
C PRO A 108 -1.71 -2.42 4.80
N ILE A 109 -2.92 -2.74 5.28
CA ILE A 109 -3.11 -3.32 6.62
C ILE A 109 -2.55 -4.74 6.74
N HIS A 110 -2.42 -5.50 5.64
CA HIS A 110 -1.70 -6.79 5.64
C HIS A 110 -0.23 -6.58 5.97
N ILE A 111 0.40 -5.55 5.41
CA ILE A 111 1.80 -5.22 5.66
C ILE A 111 1.99 -4.79 7.11
N ALA A 112 1.08 -3.97 7.65
CA ALA A 112 1.11 -3.57 9.06
C ALA A 112 0.98 -4.79 10.00
N ALA A 113 0.07 -5.71 9.68
CA ALA A 113 -0.12 -6.96 10.42
C ALA A 113 1.10 -7.88 10.40
N GLN A 114 1.76 -8.02 9.24
CA GLN A 114 3.01 -8.79 9.08
C GLN A 114 4.20 -8.21 9.86
N LYS A 115 4.12 -6.95 10.29
CA LYS A 115 5.19 -6.24 11.01
C LYS A 115 4.90 -6.02 12.50
N ASP A 116 3.77 -6.51 13.00
CA ASP A 116 3.28 -6.24 14.36
C ASP A 116 3.06 -4.73 14.66
N ASP A 117 2.76 -3.93 13.64
CA ASP A 117 2.65 -2.46 13.77
C ASP A 117 1.23 -2.04 14.18
N VAL A 118 0.98 -2.05 15.49
CA VAL A 118 -0.33 -1.75 16.09
C VAL A 118 -0.83 -0.34 15.75
N GLU A 119 0.05 0.66 15.70
CA GLU A 119 -0.37 2.04 15.39
C GLU A 119 -0.86 2.11 13.95
N LEU A 120 -0.14 1.52 12.99
CA LEU A 120 -0.58 1.51 11.60
C LEU A 120 -1.85 0.70 11.38
N ILE A 121 -2.01 -0.43 12.10
CA ILE A 121 -3.26 -1.20 12.07
C ILE A 121 -4.44 -0.32 12.49
N ARG A 122 -4.31 0.44 13.57
CA ARG A 122 -5.37 1.35 14.06
C ARG A 122 -5.69 2.44 13.04
N VAL A 123 -4.67 3.13 12.54
CA VAL A 123 -4.84 4.22 11.56
C VAL A 123 -5.54 3.73 10.28
N LEU A 124 -5.13 2.58 9.76
CA LEU A 124 -5.72 2.01 8.55
C LEU A 124 -7.14 1.49 8.79
N ALA A 125 -7.40 0.87 9.94
CA ALA A 125 -8.73 0.41 10.32
C ALA A 125 -9.71 1.58 10.52
N GLU A 126 -9.27 2.67 11.14
CA GLU A 126 -10.07 3.89 11.31
C GLU A 126 -10.41 4.53 9.95
N ALA A 127 -9.46 4.56 9.01
CA ALA A 127 -9.67 5.13 7.69
C ALA A 127 -10.52 4.25 6.75
N GLY A 128 -10.43 2.93 6.87
CA GLY A 128 -11.00 1.97 5.93
C GLY A 128 -12.16 1.12 6.44
N GLY A 129 -12.36 1.07 7.76
CA GLY A 129 -13.36 0.24 8.42
C GLY A 129 -13.25 -1.26 8.08
N GLN A 130 -14.38 -1.95 8.12
CA GLN A 130 -14.43 -3.41 8.00
C GLN A 130 -13.99 -3.97 6.65
N ALA A 131 -14.17 -3.20 5.58
CA ALA A 131 -13.73 -3.59 4.24
C ALA A 131 -12.19 -3.71 4.15
N VAL A 132 -11.45 -3.00 5.00
CA VAL A 132 -9.99 -3.07 5.07
C VAL A 132 -9.55 -4.14 6.06
N VAL A 133 -10.16 -4.19 7.25
CA VAL A 133 -9.78 -5.14 8.32
C VAL A 133 -9.96 -6.60 7.91
N ASN A 134 -10.96 -6.91 7.09
CA ASN A 134 -11.27 -8.27 6.62
C ASN A 134 -10.93 -8.51 5.15
N ALA A 135 -10.13 -7.64 4.53
CA ALA A 135 -9.70 -7.85 3.15
C ALA A 135 -8.92 -9.17 3.04
N GLY A 136 -9.25 -10.03 2.08
CA GLY A 136 -8.45 -11.20 1.75
C GLY A 136 -7.42 -10.86 0.66
N ASP A 137 -6.22 -11.42 0.78
CA ASP A 137 -5.22 -11.43 -0.29
C ASP A 137 -5.57 -12.47 -1.39
N GLN A 138 -4.66 -12.69 -2.34
CA GLN A 138 -4.87 -13.62 -3.46
C GLN A 138 -5.20 -15.07 -3.05
N TYR A 139 -4.91 -15.46 -1.80
CA TYR A 139 -5.22 -16.78 -1.25
C TYR A 139 -6.36 -16.73 -0.22
N GLY A 140 -7.01 -15.58 -0.07
CA GLY A 140 -8.03 -15.33 0.94
C GLY A 140 -7.47 -15.16 2.35
N TYR A 141 -6.15 -15.03 2.54
CA TYR A 141 -5.61 -14.72 3.86
C TYR A 141 -5.92 -13.27 4.21
N THR A 142 -6.57 -13.08 5.35
CA THR A 142 -6.85 -11.77 5.93
C THR A 142 -5.64 -11.22 6.70
N PRO A 143 -5.60 -9.92 7.07
CA PRO A 143 -4.55 -9.40 7.95
C PRO A 143 -4.42 -10.18 9.25
N LEU A 144 -5.55 -10.69 9.79
CA LEU A 144 -5.55 -11.51 11.00
C LEU A 144 -4.83 -12.84 10.79
N HIS A 145 -4.97 -13.49 9.63
CA HIS A 145 -4.22 -14.69 9.29
C HIS A 145 -2.71 -14.40 9.27
N HIS A 146 -2.29 -13.32 8.61
CA HIS A 146 -0.87 -12.93 8.54
C HIS A 146 -0.28 -12.65 9.93
N ALA A 147 -0.99 -11.90 10.77
CA ALA A 147 -0.56 -11.66 12.16
C ALA A 147 -0.46 -12.96 12.97
N ALA A 148 -1.45 -13.85 12.85
CA ALA A 148 -1.46 -15.12 13.57
C ALA A 148 -0.35 -16.09 13.11
N MET A 149 -0.14 -16.22 11.80
CA MET A 149 0.91 -17.07 11.22
C MET A 149 2.31 -16.64 11.65
N ASN A 150 2.55 -15.34 11.81
CA ASN A 150 3.83 -14.80 12.25
C ASN A 150 3.98 -14.73 13.78
N GLY A 151 2.95 -15.10 14.56
CA GLY A 151 2.97 -15.03 16.02
C GLY A 151 2.92 -13.60 16.59
N HIS A 152 2.38 -12.65 15.84
CA HIS A 152 2.28 -11.23 16.20
C HIS A 152 1.06 -10.98 17.08
N GLU A 153 1.23 -11.22 18.38
CA GLU A 153 0.14 -11.17 19.37
C GLU A 153 -0.53 -9.78 19.46
N GLU A 154 0.25 -8.71 19.37
CA GLU A 154 -0.28 -7.35 19.53
C GLU A 154 -1.08 -6.92 18.28
N ALA A 155 -0.60 -7.26 17.08
CA ALA A 155 -1.37 -7.12 15.85
C ALA A 155 -2.67 -7.94 15.88
N VAL A 156 -2.64 -9.18 16.36
CA VAL A 156 -3.86 -10.00 16.53
C VAL A 156 -4.88 -9.30 17.43
N LYS A 157 -4.45 -8.82 18.60
CA LYS A 157 -5.32 -8.08 19.53
C LYS A 157 -5.89 -6.82 18.87
N ALA A 158 -5.05 -6.05 18.17
CA ALA A 158 -5.45 -4.82 17.52
C ALA A 158 -6.47 -5.06 16.40
N LEU A 159 -6.25 -6.06 15.55
CA LEU A 159 -7.16 -6.44 14.47
C LEU A 159 -8.51 -6.94 15.01
N LEU A 160 -8.50 -7.77 16.06
CA LEU A 160 -9.74 -8.21 16.72
C LEU A 160 -10.51 -7.06 17.36
N ALA A 161 -9.81 -6.11 17.99
CA ALA A 161 -10.42 -4.89 18.53
C ALA A 161 -11.01 -4.00 17.42
N ALA A 162 -10.40 -4.01 16.23
CA ALA A 162 -10.93 -3.38 15.02
C ALA A 162 -12.04 -4.19 14.32
N GLY A 163 -12.48 -5.31 14.91
CA GLY A 163 -13.59 -6.13 14.42
C GLY A 163 -13.22 -7.18 13.36
N ALA A 164 -11.95 -7.59 13.28
CA ALA A 164 -11.56 -8.68 12.39
C ALA A 164 -12.37 -9.96 12.67
N ASP A 165 -12.79 -10.63 11.61
CA ASP A 165 -13.49 -11.91 11.73
C ASP A 165 -12.49 -12.99 12.13
N ARG A 166 -12.60 -13.42 13.39
CA ARG A 166 -11.82 -14.51 13.98
C ARG A 166 -12.05 -15.87 13.31
N ASN A 167 -13.14 -16.03 12.57
CA ASN A 167 -13.50 -17.25 11.87
C ASN A 167 -13.31 -17.14 10.35
N ALA A 168 -12.65 -16.07 9.87
CA ALA A 168 -12.35 -15.93 8.45
C ALA A 168 -11.61 -17.18 7.95
N THR A 169 -12.01 -17.68 6.79
CA THR A 169 -11.34 -18.81 6.13
C THR A 169 -10.50 -18.31 4.97
N SER A 170 -9.31 -18.88 4.80
CA SER A 170 -8.52 -18.74 3.58
C SER A 170 -8.90 -19.84 2.59
N TRP A 171 -8.64 -19.63 1.30
CA TRP A 171 -8.92 -20.60 0.24
C TRP A 171 -8.14 -21.92 0.43
N SER A 172 -7.08 -21.90 1.26
CA SER A 172 -6.28 -23.09 1.56
C SER A 172 -7.04 -24.19 2.34
N ASN A 173 -8.32 -24.01 2.68
CA ASN A 173 -9.16 -25.10 3.16
C ASN A 173 -9.81 -25.84 1.96
N PRO A 174 -9.32 -27.05 1.57
CA PRO A 174 -9.81 -27.75 0.39
C PRO A 174 -11.28 -28.18 0.45
N SER A 175 -11.97 -28.00 1.59
CA SER A 175 -13.43 -28.20 1.69
C SER A 175 -14.26 -27.11 1.02
N ASP A 176 -13.66 -25.94 0.74
CA ASP A 176 -14.37 -24.77 0.21
C ASP A 176 -14.04 -24.51 -1.28
N ALA A 177 -13.33 -25.44 -1.94
CA ALA A 177 -12.87 -25.30 -3.33
C ALA A 177 -13.98 -25.38 -4.41
N ASP A 178 -15.25 -25.40 -4.00
CA ASP A 178 -16.41 -25.41 -4.90
C ASP A 178 -17.00 -23.99 -5.11
N CYS A 179 -16.19 -22.98 -5.45
CA CYS A 179 -16.75 -21.71 -5.94
C CYS A 179 -15.82 -20.96 -6.95
N PHE A 180 -16.14 -21.08 -8.25
CA PHE A 180 -15.97 -20.08 -9.32
C PHE A 180 -14.57 -19.58 -9.71
N HIS A 181 -13.99 -20.22 -10.74
CA HIS A 181 -13.38 -19.50 -11.86
C HIS A 181 -14.48 -19.13 -12.88
N ASP A 182 -15.26 -18.09 -12.59
CA ASP A 182 -15.93 -17.34 -13.65
C ASP A 182 -15.02 -16.17 -14.02
N GLY A 183 -14.13 -16.43 -14.99
CA GLY A 183 -13.55 -15.36 -15.78
C GLY A 183 -14.66 -14.60 -16.52
N PRO A 184 -14.45 -13.32 -16.88
CA PRO A 184 -15.46 -12.56 -17.60
C PRO A 184 -15.82 -13.28 -18.90
N THR A 185 -17.11 -13.54 -19.09
CA THR A 185 -17.68 -13.95 -20.38
C THR A 185 -17.48 -12.78 -21.36
N PRO A 186 -16.72 -12.94 -22.46
CA PRO A 186 -16.67 -11.93 -23.51
C PRO A 186 -18.03 -11.90 -24.23
N LEU A 187 -18.55 -10.68 -24.45
CA LEU A 187 -19.73 -10.43 -25.29
C LEU A 187 -19.46 -10.77 -26.76
#